data_AF-X1LNH2-F1
#
_entry.id   AF-X1LNH2-F1
#
_cell.length_a   1.000
_cell.length_b   1.000
_cell.length_c   1.000
_cell.angle_alpha   90.00
_cell.angle_beta   90.00
_cell.angle_gamma   90.00
#
_symmetry.space_group_name_H-M   'P 1'
#
loop_
_entity.id
_entity.type
_entity.pdbx_description
1 polymer ?
#
loop_
_entity_poly.entity_id
_entity_poly.type
_entity_poly.pdbx_seq_one_letter_code
_entity_poly.pdbx_strand_id
1 'polypeptide(L)'
;MINFLSEITEKSMGTYLDKRKWMLRYYPDYFPLKSTPFLTYEVLVGIMGISAADLVSFNSSAPEKTRRVLDRLSGSLPAIRVKRTMDENAINQYLVAKNTIKNDADMVALLDMVFGDLDFVVESVQQRCEWLALKALSQTTISLNQTNSAGVITEEAINFGLPTANQEVCADADHYWTVTTKTTNTPITDITTIVLEALKKGVVIKHILMNATKFIDF
;
A
#
# COMPACT_ATOMS: atom_id res chain seq x y z
N MET A 1 24.97 -13.12 -24.49
CA MET A 1 24.56 -13.89 -23.30
C MET A 1 23.73 -15.06 -23.82
N ILE A 2 24.21 -16.29 -23.68
CA ILE A 2 23.50 -17.47 -24.19
C ILE A 2 22.32 -17.71 -23.25
N ASN A 3 21.09 -17.60 -23.74
CA ASN A 3 19.88 -17.91 -22.98
C ASN A 3 19.85 -19.42 -22.73
N PHE A 4 19.98 -19.83 -21.48
CA PHE A 4 19.93 -21.24 -21.08
C PHE A 4 18.51 -21.84 -21.13
N LEU A 5 17.48 -20.99 -21.17
CA LEU A 5 16.08 -21.38 -21.40
C LEU A 5 15.57 -20.73 -22.68
N SER A 6 15.34 -21.54 -23.72
CA SER A 6 14.76 -21.07 -24.99
C SER A 6 13.27 -20.74 -24.86
N GLU A 7 12.62 -21.20 -23.80
CA GLU A 7 11.17 -21.05 -23.56
C GLU A 7 10.79 -19.65 -23.03
N ILE A 8 11.74 -18.93 -22.41
CA ILE A 8 11.52 -17.59 -21.86
C ILE A 8 11.92 -16.54 -22.92
N THR A 9 10.91 -15.99 -23.58
CA THR A 9 11.04 -14.84 -24.48
C THR A 9 10.22 -13.69 -23.90
N GLU A 10 10.56 -12.45 -24.24
CA GLU A 10 9.79 -11.28 -23.80
C GLU A 10 8.30 -11.40 -24.16
N LYS A 11 8.02 -11.94 -25.35
CA LYS A 11 6.66 -12.19 -25.83
C LYS A 11 5.94 -13.30 -25.04
N SER A 12 6.62 -14.41 -24.74
CA SER A 12 6.02 -15.50 -23.95
C SER A 12 5.77 -15.07 -22.51
N MET A 13 6.68 -14.29 -21.92
CA MET A 13 6.52 -13.67 -20.62
C MET A 13 5.34 -12.69 -20.57
N GLY A 14 5.23 -11.76 -21.52
CA GLY A 14 4.11 -10.81 -21.57
C GLY A 14 2.75 -11.52 -21.68
N THR A 15 2.66 -12.53 -22.56
CA THR A 15 1.42 -13.33 -22.72
C THR A 15 1.07 -14.10 -21.44
N TYR A 16 2.06 -14.58 -20.70
CA TYR A 16 1.87 -15.29 -19.45
C TYR A 16 1.34 -14.36 -18.34
N LEU A 17 1.94 -13.17 -18.20
CA LEU A 17 1.54 -12.18 -17.20
C LEU A 17 0.11 -11.68 -17.40
N ASP A 18 -0.30 -11.45 -18.66
CA ASP A 18 -1.65 -10.96 -19.00
C ASP A 18 -2.75 -12.00 -18.74
N LYS A 19 -2.45 -13.28 -18.93
CA LYS A 19 -3.42 -14.37 -18.72
C LYS A 19 -3.58 -14.75 -17.26
N ARG A 20 -2.56 -14.49 -16.43
CA ARG A 20 -2.57 -14.89 -15.02
C ARG A 20 -3.49 -13.97 -14.21
N LYS A 21 -4.28 -14.59 -13.33
CA LYS A 21 -5.09 -13.86 -12.34
C LYS A 21 -4.23 -13.60 -11.10
N TRP A 22 -3.99 -12.33 -10.82
CA TRP A 22 -3.25 -11.89 -9.63
C TRP A 22 -4.17 -11.74 -8.42
N MET A 23 -3.59 -11.77 -7.23
CA MET A 23 -4.35 -11.47 -6.01
C MET A 23 -4.82 -10.02 -6.03
N LEU A 24 -6.08 -9.80 -5.65
CA LEU A 24 -6.61 -8.45 -5.52
C LEU A 24 -5.94 -7.75 -4.32
N ARG A 25 -5.54 -6.50 -4.51
CA ARG A 25 -4.81 -5.67 -3.53
C ARG A 25 -5.66 -4.48 -3.14
N TYR A 26 -5.41 -3.93 -1.94
CA TYR A 26 -6.13 -2.75 -1.48
C TYR A 26 -5.46 -1.46 -1.96
N TYR A 27 -4.13 -1.46 -2.12
CA TYR A 27 -3.41 -0.24 -2.49
C TYR A 27 -3.87 0.41 -3.81
N PRO A 28 -4.30 -0.29 -4.88
CA PRO A 28 -4.72 0.37 -6.12
C PRO A 28 -5.97 1.23 -5.95
N ASP A 29 -6.89 0.82 -5.08
CA ASP A 29 -8.17 1.52 -4.85
C ASP A 29 -7.99 2.72 -3.92
N TYR A 30 -7.15 2.59 -2.88
CA TYR A 30 -6.89 3.66 -1.90
C TYR A 30 -5.80 4.64 -2.34
N PHE A 31 -4.82 4.17 -3.12
CA PHE A 31 -3.65 4.93 -3.56
C PHE A 31 -3.43 4.75 -5.07
N PRO A 32 -4.15 5.51 -5.92
CA PRO A 32 -3.97 5.42 -7.36
C PRO A 32 -2.54 5.79 -7.76
N LEU A 33 -1.92 4.94 -8.57
CA LEU A 33 -0.54 5.14 -9.01
C LEU A 33 -0.45 6.29 -10.02
N LYS A 34 0.48 7.21 -9.79
CA LYS A 34 0.85 8.27 -10.74
C LYS A 34 2.30 8.08 -11.16
N SER A 35 2.53 7.92 -12.47
CA SER A 35 3.88 7.85 -13.02
C SER A 35 4.52 9.23 -13.06
N THR A 36 5.77 9.32 -12.61
CA THR A 36 6.60 10.52 -12.72
C THR A 36 7.93 10.15 -13.38
N PRO A 37 8.46 10.99 -14.28
CA PRO A 37 9.76 10.73 -14.91
C PRO A 37 10.94 10.98 -13.96
N PHE A 38 10.69 11.65 -12.82
CA PHE A 38 11.71 11.97 -11.82
C PHE A 38 11.79 10.90 -10.73
N LEU A 39 12.98 10.74 -10.16
CA LEU A 39 13.27 9.87 -9.01
C LEU A 39 12.94 10.56 -7.67
N THR A 40 12.35 11.76 -7.71
CA THR A 40 11.92 12.53 -6.55
C THR A 40 10.42 12.73 -6.59
N TYR A 41 9.79 12.76 -5.42
CA TYR A 41 8.40 13.16 -5.26
C TYR A 41 8.34 14.56 -4.67
N GLU A 42 7.41 15.36 -5.18
CA GLU A 42 7.08 16.69 -4.66
C GLU A 42 5.56 16.81 -4.68
N VAL A 43 4.97 16.93 -3.49
CA VAL A 43 3.53 17.12 -3.33
C VAL A 43 3.27 18.38 -2.53
N LEU A 44 2.34 19.20 -3.03
CA LEU A 44 1.88 20.41 -2.36
C LEU A 44 0.77 20.01 -1.38
N VAL A 45 1.06 20.13 -0.08
CA VAL A 45 0.08 19.88 0.97
C VAL A 45 -0.53 21.22 1.35
N GLY A 46 -1.82 21.40 1.07
CA GLY A 46 -2.56 22.58 1.47
C GLY A 46 -3.69 22.24 2.42
N ILE A 47 -3.87 23.01 3.49
CA ILE A 47 -4.98 22.88 4.43
C ILE A 47 -6.30 23.19 3.71
N MET A 48 -7.19 22.22 3.57
CA MET A 48 -8.53 22.42 3.01
C MET A 48 -9.37 23.23 4.00
N GLY A 49 -9.48 24.54 3.79
CA GLY A 49 -10.42 25.40 4.50
C GLY A 49 -11.70 25.56 3.68
N ILE A 50 -12.85 25.64 4.35
CA ILE A 50 -14.11 25.98 3.68
C ILE A 50 -14.04 27.46 3.28
N SER A 51 -13.98 27.73 1.97
CA SER A 51 -14.06 29.09 1.45
C SER A 51 -15.52 29.57 1.48
N ALA A 52 -15.93 30.18 2.58
CA ALA A 52 -17.23 30.86 2.68
C ALA A 52 -17.10 32.32 2.21
N ALA A 53 -18.13 32.86 1.55
CA ALA A 53 -18.22 34.29 1.23
C ALA A 53 -18.73 35.08 2.44
N ASP A 54 -18.33 36.35 2.56
CA ASP A 54 -18.81 37.23 3.64
C ASP A 54 -20.06 38.00 3.14
N LEU A 55 -21.04 38.20 4.03
CA LEU A 55 -22.19 39.06 3.75
C LEU A 55 -21.75 40.52 3.87
N VAL A 56 -21.76 41.25 2.76
CA VAL A 56 -21.29 42.66 2.68
C VAL A 56 -22.49 43.60 2.54
N SER A 57 -22.42 44.77 3.20
CA SER A 57 -23.43 45.82 3.08
C SER A 57 -23.45 46.45 1.68
N PHE A 58 -24.61 46.98 1.27
CA PHE A 58 -24.72 47.74 0.02
C PHE A 58 -23.80 48.98 0.06
N ASN A 59 -23.01 49.18 -1.00
CA ASN A 59 -21.95 50.21 -1.16
C ASN A 59 -20.63 50.00 -0.39
N SER A 60 -20.32 48.79 0.10
CA SER A 60 -18.99 48.48 0.66
C SER A 60 -18.21 47.52 -0.24
N SER A 61 -16.89 47.73 -0.36
CA SER A 61 -16.02 46.79 -1.08
C SER A 61 -15.89 45.49 -0.30
N ALA A 62 -15.79 44.36 -1.02
CA ALA A 62 -15.54 43.07 -0.41
C ALA A 62 -14.15 43.06 0.25
N PRO A 63 -14.01 42.49 1.47
CA PRO A 63 -12.72 42.35 2.13
C PRO A 63 -11.81 41.37 1.39
N GLU A 64 -10.51 41.68 1.31
CA GLU A 64 -9.52 40.81 0.68
C GLU A 64 -9.23 39.59 1.56
N LYS A 65 -9.46 38.39 1.01
CA LYS A 65 -9.12 37.13 1.68
C LYS A 65 -7.66 36.75 1.42
N THR A 66 -7.00 36.21 2.44
CA THR A 66 -5.61 35.77 2.34
C THR A 66 -5.48 34.51 1.48
N ARG A 67 -4.36 34.41 0.74
CA ARG A 67 -4.03 33.20 -0.02
C ARG A 67 -3.62 32.09 0.95
N ARG A 68 -3.96 30.85 0.60
CA ARG A 68 -3.53 29.67 1.35
C ARG A 68 -2.01 29.57 1.31
N VAL A 69 -1.40 29.46 2.49
CA VAL A 69 0.02 29.09 2.62
C VAL A 69 0.15 27.66 2.12
N LEU A 70 1.02 27.45 1.13
CA LEU A 70 1.31 26.14 0.56
C LEU A 70 2.55 25.60 1.26
N ASP A 71 2.44 24.42 1.86
CA ASP A 71 3.59 23.69 2.35
C ASP A 71 4.02 22.63 1.32
N ARG A 72 5.32 22.36 1.25
CA ARG A 72 5.91 21.48 0.25
C ARG A 72 6.51 20.26 0.93
N LEU A 73 5.98 19.09 0.61
CA LEU A 73 6.56 17.81 0.99
C LEU A 73 7.38 17.26 -0.19
N SER A 74 8.69 17.11 0.00
CA SER A 74 9.61 16.59 -1.02
C SER A 74 10.46 15.45 -0.48
N GLY A 75 10.75 14.45 -1.33
CA GLY A 75 11.68 13.38 -0.98
C GLY A 75 12.17 12.56 -2.17
N SER A 76 13.06 11.61 -1.90
CA SER A 76 13.64 10.69 -2.89
C SER A 76 12.87 9.36 -2.90
N LEU A 77 12.62 8.80 -4.09
CA LEU A 77 11.95 7.52 -4.26
C LEU A 77 12.99 6.37 -4.38
N PRO A 78 13.04 5.43 -3.42
CA PRO A 78 13.93 4.29 -3.51
C PRO A 78 13.42 3.24 -4.52
N ALA A 79 14.34 2.47 -5.09
CA ALA A 79 13.99 1.37 -5.99
C ALA A 79 13.57 0.11 -5.22
N ILE A 80 12.49 -0.54 -5.65
CA ILE A 80 12.06 -1.87 -5.18
C ILE A 80 12.57 -2.90 -6.19
N ARG A 81 13.38 -3.87 -5.73
CA ARG A 81 13.99 -4.90 -6.59
C ARG A 81 13.98 -6.25 -5.89
N VAL A 82 13.68 -7.30 -6.63
CA VAL A 82 13.72 -8.70 -6.17
C VAL A 82 14.44 -9.52 -7.23
N LYS A 83 15.30 -10.44 -6.78
CA LYS A 83 15.96 -11.41 -7.67
C LYS A 83 15.90 -12.79 -7.02
N ARG A 84 15.75 -13.81 -7.85
CA ARG A 84 15.88 -15.22 -7.47
C ARG A 84 16.79 -15.90 -8.48
N THR A 85 17.68 -16.75 -7.99
CA THR A 85 18.61 -17.54 -8.82
C THR A 85 18.18 -19.00 -8.78
N MET A 86 18.31 -19.67 -9.93
CA MET A 86 18.11 -21.10 -10.02
C MET A 86 19.46 -21.79 -9.82
N ASP A 87 19.57 -22.63 -8.80
CA ASP A 87 20.81 -23.37 -8.50
C ASP A 87 21.03 -24.54 -9.46
N GLU A 88 22.26 -25.04 -9.55
CA GLU A 88 22.66 -26.14 -10.45
C GLU A 88 21.82 -27.41 -10.27
N ASN A 89 21.43 -27.71 -9.03
CA ASN A 89 20.54 -28.84 -8.73
C ASN A 89 19.14 -28.65 -9.32
N ALA A 90 18.59 -27.44 -9.24
CA ALA A 90 17.28 -27.13 -9.82
C ALA A 90 17.35 -27.15 -11.35
N ILE A 91 18.45 -26.65 -11.94
CA ILE A 91 18.69 -26.72 -13.39
C ILE A 91 18.75 -28.17 -13.87
N ASN A 92 19.42 -29.05 -13.11
CA ASN A 92 19.48 -30.47 -13.45
C ASN A 92 18.10 -31.12 -13.38
N GLN A 93 17.31 -30.81 -12.33
CA GLN A 93 15.92 -31.28 -12.23
C GLN A 93 15.06 -30.79 -13.41
N TYR A 94 15.23 -29.54 -13.85
CA TYR A 94 14.56 -29.00 -15.03
C TYR A 94 14.92 -29.79 -16.31
N LEU A 95 16.21 -30.05 -16.54
CA LEU A 95 16.67 -30.80 -17.72
C LEU A 95 16.18 -32.25 -17.71
N VAL A 96 16.18 -32.91 -16.55
CA VAL A 96 15.63 -34.27 -16.38
C VAL A 96 14.13 -34.27 -16.63
N ALA A 97 13.40 -33.31 -16.04
CA ALA A 97 11.97 -33.17 -16.26
C ALA A 97 11.66 -32.97 -17.75
N LYS A 98 12.38 -32.05 -18.42
CA LYS A 98 12.24 -31.79 -19.86
C LYS A 98 12.37 -33.05 -20.72
N ASN A 99 13.31 -33.93 -20.39
CA ASN A 99 13.55 -35.17 -21.13
C ASN A 99 12.60 -36.32 -20.74
N THR A 100 11.92 -36.21 -19.58
CA THR A 100 11.07 -37.27 -19.02
C THR A 100 9.58 -36.99 -19.21
N ILE A 101 9.20 -35.81 -19.72
CA ILE A 101 7.79 -35.47 -20.03
C ILE A 101 7.17 -36.55 -20.91
N LYS A 102 6.10 -37.17 -20.40
CA LYS A 102 5.28 -38.12 -21.16
C LYS A 102 3.79 -37.76 -21.14
N ASN A 103 3.33 -36.99 -20.16
CA ASN A 103 1.94 -36.60 -19.98
C ASN A 103 1.77 -35.07 -19.88
N ASP A 104 0.54 -34.59 -20.16
CA ASP A 104 0.18 -33.16 -20.03
C ASP A 104 0.39 -32.60 -18.61
N ALA A 105 0.24 -33.43 -17.57
CA ALA A 105 0.49 -33.03 -16.18
C ALA A 105 1.97 -32.71 -15.93
N ASP A 106 2.89 -33.43 -16.56
CA ASP A 106 4.33 -33.20 -16.44
C ASP A 106 4.76 -31.92 -17.17
N MET A 107 4.05 -31.56 -18.25
CA MET A 107 4.26 -30.29 -18.95
C MET A 107 3.85 -29.08 -18.11
N VAL A 108 2.76 -29.18 -17.35
CA VAL A 108 2.33 -28.12 -16.42
C VAL A 108 3.35 -27.93 -15.30
N ALA A 109 3.87 -29.03 -14.73
CA ALA A 109 4.90 -28.96 -13.69
C ALA A 109 6.21 -28.32 -14.19
N LEU A 110 6.59 -28.57 -15.45
CA LEU A 110 7.75 -27.92 -16.06
C LEU A 110 7.50 -26.43 -16.31
N LEU A 111 6.30 -26.06 -16.77
CA LEU A 111 5.88 -24.67 -16.91
C LEU A 111 5.92 -23.93 -15.57
N ASP A 112 5.42 -24.54 -14.49
CA ASP A 112 5.45 -23.96 -13.16
C ASP A 112 6.89 -23.80 -12.62
N MET A 113 7.80 -24.72 -12.96
CA MET A 113 9.22 -24.58 -12.59
C MET A 113 9.90 -23.41 -13.32
N VAL A 114 9.51 -23.13 -14.56
CA VAL A 114 10.10 -22.05 -15.39
C VAL A 114 9.46 -20.70 -15.09
N PHE A 115 8.13 -20.65 -14.96
CA PHE A 115 7.36 -19.41 -14.80
C PHE A 115 7.02 -19.09 -13.34
N GLY A 116 7.15 -20.05 -12.40
CA GLY A 116 6.90 -19.82 -10.97
C GLY A 116 7.82 -18.78 -10.34
N ASP A 117 9.02 -18.60 -10.88
CA ASP A 117 9.93 -17.54 -10.44
C ASP A 117 9.46 -16.15 -10.90
N LEU A 118 8.80 -16.05 -12.07
CA LEU A 118 8.18 -14.79 -12.52
C LEU A 118 7.02 -14.40 -11.61
N ASP A 119 6.22 -15.38 -11.20
CA ASP A 119 5.14 -15.15 -10.25
C ASP A 119 5.65 -14.62 -8.92
N PHE A 120 6.70 -15.25 -8.40
CA PHE A 120 7.32 -14.84 -7.15
C PHE A 120 7.83 -13.40 -7.23
N VAL A 121 8.49 -13.01 -8.33
CA VAL A 121 9.02 -11.65 -8.50
C VAL A 121 7.90 -10.62 -8.57
N VAL A 122 6.86 -10.85 -9.38
CA VAL A 122 5.74 -9.91 -9.51
C VAL A 122 4.97 -9.78 -8.20
N GLU A 123 4.66 -10.91 -7.57
CA GLU A 123 3.91 -10.96 -6.31
C GLU A 123 4.70 -10.30 -5.19
N SER A 124 6.02 -10.51 -5.10
CA SER A 124 6.86 -9.88 -4.08
C SER A 124 6.89 -8.35 -4.20
N VAL A 125 6.96 -7.81 -5.42
CA VAL A 125 6.93 -6.36 -5.66
C VAL A 125 5.57 -5.79 -5.27
N GLN A 126 4.48 -6.44 -5.67
CA GLN A 126 3.13 -6.02 -5.32
C GLN A 126 2.85 -6.08 -3.82
N GLN A 127 3.31 -7.14 -3.12
CA GLN A 127 3.23 -7.25 -1.67
C GLN A 127 3.98 -6.12 -0.97
N ARG A 128 5.13 -5.70 -1.51
CA ARG A 128 5.88 -4.59 -0.95
C ARG A 128 5.14 -3.26 -1.10
N CYS A 129 4.52 -3.02 -2.25
CA CYS A 129 3.66 -1.85 -2.45
C CYS A 129 2.47 -1.84 -1.49
N GLU A 130 1.82 -2.98 -1.30
CA GLU A 130 0.71 -3.15 -0.35
C GLU A 130 1.15 -2.85 1.10
N TRP A 131 2.30 -3.39 1.51
CA TRP A 131 2.84 -3.12 2.85
C TRP A 131 3.11 -1.64 3.07
N LEU A 132 3.69 -0.94 2.08
CA LEU A 132 3.94 0.49 2.16
C LEU A 132 2.62 1.29 2.26
N ALA A 133 1.61 0.93 1.47
CA ALA A 133 0.30 1.58 1.49
C ALA A 133 -0.42 1.40 2.84
N LEU A 134 -0.43 0.18 3.38
CA LEU A 134 -1.04 -0.10 4.68
C LEU A 134 -0.29 0.57 5.84
N LYS A 135 1.04 0.66 5.77
CA LYS A 135 1.85 1.41 6.74
C LYS A 135 1.58 2.91 6.67
N ALA A 136 1.51 3.47 5.47
CA ALA A 136 1.16 4.87 5.26
C ALA A 136 -0.24 5.19 5.82
N LEU A 137 -1.22 4.29 5.60
CA LEU A 137 -2.59 4.47 6.07
C LEU A 137 -2.70 4.37 7.61
N SER A 138 -2.04 3.38 8.22
CA SER A 138 -2.21 3.11 9.66
C SER A 138 -1.32 3.96 10.57
N GLN A 139 -0.03 4.07 10.27
CA GLN A 139 0.95 4.70 11.16
C GLN A 139 1.33 6.10 10.73
N THR A 140 0.81 6.56 9.58
CA THR A 140 1.05 7.87 8.96
C THR A 140 2.52 8.22 8.73
N THR A 141 3.40 7.24 8.97
CA THR A 141 4.84 7.31 8.91
C THR A 141 5.36 6.02 8.30
N ILE A 142 6.40 6.12 7.48
CA ILE A 142 7.12 4.95 6.97
C ILE A 142 8.53 5.00 7.53
N SER A 143 8.86 4.05 8.39
CA SER A 143 10.23 3.78 8.83
C SER A 143 10.76 2.52 8.14
N LEU A 144 11.85 2.68 7.40
CA LEU A 144 12.61 1.58 6.83
C LEU A 144 13.80 1.30 7.76
N ASN A 145 13.82 0.10 8.34
CA ASN A 145 14.86 -0.36 9.25
C ASN A 145 15.64 -1.53 8.63
N GLN A 146 16.71 -1.95 9.31
CA GLN A 146 17.61 -3.01 8.83
C GLN A 146 16.94 -4.40 8.73
N THR A 147 15.82 -4.61 9.44
CA THR A 147 15.06 -5.87 9.42
C THR A 147 14.02 -5.89 8.29
N ASN A 148 13.51 -4.73 7.88
CA ASN A 148 12.43 -4.61 6.90
C ASN A 148 12.92 -4.19 5.51
N SER A 149 14.21 -3.87 5.35
CA SER A 149 14.79 -3.43 4.08
C SER A 149 16.24 -3.91 3.93
N ALA A 150 16.55 -4.47 2.77
CA ALA A 150 17.92 -4.81 2.40
C ALA A 150 18.63 -3.56 1.85
N GLY A 151 19.12 -2.69 2.73
CA GLY A 151 20.07 -1.63 2.39
C GLY A 151 19.55 -0.19 2.29
N VAL A 152 18.25 0.06 2.50
CA VAL A 152 17.69 1.42 2.58
C VAL A 152 17.15 1.66 3.99
N ILE A 153 18.04 2.08 4.88
CA ILE A 153 17.67 2.48 6.24
C ILE A 153 17.30 3.96 6.17
N THR A 154 16.07 4.32 6.54
CA THR A 154 15.69 5.72 6.71
C THR A 154 16.07 6.16 8.12
N GLU A 155 16.95 7.16 8.25
CA GLU A 155 17.34 7.72 9.56
C GLU A 155 16.18 8.47 10.24
N GLU A 156 15.27 9.05 9.46
CA GLU A 156 14.02 9.66 9.93
C GLU A 156 12.82 9.01 9.24
N ALA A 157 11.76 8.73 10.01
CA ALA A 157 10.53 8.17 9.45
C ALA A 157 9.88 9.20 8.50
N ILE A 158 9.55 8.77 7.27
CA ILE A 158 8.87 9.63 6.31
C ILE A 158 7.48 9.93 6.86
N ASN A 159 7.26 11.15 7.35
CA ASN A 159 5.99 11.61 7.89
C ASN A 159 5.16 12.27 6.78
N PHE A 160 3.94 11.79 6.58
CA PHE A 160 3.02 12.32 5.57
C PHE A 160 2.26 13.58 6.02
N GLY A 161 2.60 14.15 7.18
CA GLY A 161 2.00 15.38 7.68
C GLY A 161 0.55 15.22 8.14
N LEU A 162 0.12 14.00 8.45
CA LEU A 162 -1.22 13.75 9.02
C LEU A 162 -1.26 14.25 10.48
N PRO A 163 -2.33 14.96 10.89
CA PRO A 163 -2.47 15.43 12.27
C PRO A 163 -2.45 14.27 13.27
N THR A 164 -1.70 14.43 14.37
CA THR A 164 -1.66 13.45 15.49
C THR A 164 -3.04 13.19 16.09
N ALA A 165 -3.96 14.16 15.99
CA ALA A 165 -5.35 14.01 16.40
C ALA A 165 -6.13 12.93 15.63
N ASN A 166 -5.63 12.46 14.48
CA ASN A 166 -6.25 11.35 13.75
C ASN A 166 -5.70 9.98 14.19
N GLN A 167 -4.68 9.95 15.07
CA GLN A 167 -4.13 8.75 15.67
C GLN A 167 -4.77 8.55 17.04
N GLU A 168 -5.97 7.99 17.05
CA GLU A 168 -6.68 7.69 18.29
C GLU A 168 -6.26 6.33 18.84
N VAL A 169 -5.92 6.31 20.13
CA VAL A 169 -5.60 5.09 20.88
C VAL A 169 -6.57 5.02 22.04
N CYS A 170 -7.20 3.86 22.22
CA CYS A 170 -7.91 3.58 23.47
C CYS A 170 -6.86 3.43 24.58
N ALA A 171 -6.71 4.49 25.39
CA ALA A 171 -5.69 4.56 26.44
C ALA A 171 -6.07 3.79 27.71
N ASP A 172 -7.37 3.53 27.91
CA ASP A 172 -7.88 2.93 29.14
C ASP A 172 -7.88 1.41 29.08
N ALA A 173 -7.31 0.81 30.12
CA ALA A 173 -7.07 -0.62 30.25
C ALA A 173 -8.34 -1.50 30.35
N ASP A 174 -9.51 -0.87 30.43
CA ASP A 174 -10.79 -1.56 30.60
C ASP A 174 -11.78 -1.27 29.45
N HIS A 175 -11.43 -0.34 28.55
CA HIS A 175 -12.31 0.12 27.47
C HIS A 175 -11.94 -0.40 26.08
N TYR A 176 -10.92 -1.26 25.95
CA TYR A 176 -10.64 -1.90 24.67
C TYR A 176 -11.78 -2.84 24.26
N TRP A 177 -12.04 -2.90 22.96
CA TRP A 177 -12.98 -3.85 22.38
C TRP A 177 -12.46 -5.26 22.62
N THR A 178 -13.13 -5.97 23.53
CA THR A 178 -12.92 -7.38 23.82
C THR A 178 -14.29 -8.02 24.06
N VAL A 179 -14.43 -9.29 23.70
CA VAL A 179 -15.66 -10.05 23.89
C VAL A 179 -16.11 -10.08 25.37
N THR A 180 -15.14 -10.00 26.29
CA THR A 180 -15.34 -10.05 27.74
C THR A 180 -15.96 -8.77 28.34
N THR A 181 -15.85 -7.62 27.68
CA THR A 181 -16.32 -6.31 28.20
C THR A 181 -17.47 -5.69 27.36
N LYS A 182 -18.30 -6.54 26.76
CA LYS A 182 -19.42 -6.13 25.88
C LYS A 182 -20.46 -5.19 26.51
N THR A 183 -20.62 -5.20 27.83
CA THR A 183 -21.63 -4.37 28.53
C THR A 183 -21.19 -2.92 28.75
N THR A 184 -19.88 -2.65 28.76
CA THR A 184 -19.31 -1.30 28.96
C THR A 184 -18.74 -0.72 27.68
N ASN A 185 -18.32 -1.57 26.74
CA ASN A 185 -17.64 -1.17 25.52
C ASN A 185 -18.57 -1.40 24.34
N THR A 186 -19.13 -0.33 23.78
CA THR A 186 -19.97 -0.36 22.57
C THR A 186 -19.16 0.15 21.37
N PRO A 187 -18.58 -0.74 20.53
CA PRO A 187 -17.72 -0.35 19.42
C PRO A 187 -18.36 0.62 18.43
N ILE A 188 -19.68 0.52 18.26
CA ILE A 188 -20.43 1.38 17.35
C ILE A 188 -20.46 2.85 17.80
N THR A 189 -20.51 3.11 19.10
CA THR A 189 -20.53 4.48 19.65
C THR A 189 -19.20 5.17 19.37
N ASP A 190 -18.09 4.47 19.58
CA ASP A 190 -16.74 4.97 19.31
C ASP A 190 -16.58 5.29 17.82
N ILE A 191 -16.99 4.37 16.93
CA ILE A 191 -16.95 4.59 15.48
C ILE A 191 -17.79 5.82 15.09
N THR A 192 -19.01 5.96 15.61
CA THR A 192 -19.85 7.12 15.28
C THR A 192 -19.26 8.43 15.77
N THR A 193 -18.54 8.43 16.89
CA THR A 193 -17.86 9.62 17.42
C THR A 193 -16.75 10.04 16.45
N ILE A 194 -15.91 9.11 16.00
CA ILE A 194 -14.86 9.36 15.00
C ILE A 194 -15.46 9.89 13.69
N VAL A 195 -16.56 9.30 13.22
CA VAL A 195 -17.24 9.74 11.99
C VAL A 195 -17.78 11.17 12.14
N LEU A 196 -18.35 11.52 13.29
CA LEU A 196 -18.84 12.87 13.56
C LEU A 196 -17.71 13.90 13.68
N GLU A 197 -16.57 13.52 14.27
CA GLU A 197 -15.38 14.36 14.32
C GLU A 197 -14.77 14.60 12.94
N ALA A 198 -14.69 13.56 12.11
CA ALA A 198 -14.28 13.68 10.72
C ALA A 198 -15.23 14.57 9.92
N LEU A 199 -16.55 14.43 10.13
CA LEU A 199 -17.56 15.27 9.49
C LEU A 199 -17.40 16.74 9.84
N LYS A 200 -17.10 17.07 11.12
CA LYS A 200 -16.80 18.46 11.54
C LYS A 200 -15.58 19.04 10.82
N LYS A 201 -14.60 18.19 10.48
CA LYS A 201 -13.42 18.55 9.68
C LYS A 201 -13.69 18.52 8.16
N GLY A 202 -14.92 18.25 7.73
CA GLY A 202 -15.33 18.20 6.32
C GLY A 202 -14.94 16.89 5.60
N VAL A 203 -14.56 15.85 6.32
CA VAL A 203 -14.15 14.55 5.77
C VAL A 203 -15.26 13.52 5.98
N VAL A 204 -15.66 12.84 4.91
CA VAL A 204 -16.65 11.75 4.98
C VAL A 204 -15.92 10.41 4.92
N ILE A 205 -15.93 9.67 6.03
CA ILE A 205 -15.38 8.31 6.11
C ILE A 205 -16.40 7.33 5.53
N LYS A 206 -15.97 6.50 4.56
CA LYS A 206 -16.84 5.52 3.88
C LYS A 206 -16.46 4.06 4.13
N HIS A 207 -15.19 3.79 4.41
CA HIS A 207 -14.66 2.44 4.57
C HIS A 207 -13.91 2.31 5.89
N ILE A 208 -14.10 1.18 6.56
CA ILE A 208 -13.35 0.80 7.77
C ILE A 208 -12.55 -0.44 7.41
N LEU A 209 -11.23 -0.36 7.60
CA LEU A 209 -10.33 -1.49 7.45
C LEU A 209 -10.02 -2.05 8.83
N MET A 210 -10.22 -3.34 9.03
CA MET A 210 -10.01 -4.00 10.32
C MET A 210 -9.25 -5.32 10.15
N ASN A 211 -8.41 -5.64 11.13
CA ASN A 211 -7.73 -6.92 11.21
C ASN A 211 -8.73 -8.02 11.61
N ALA A 212 -8.59 -9.22 11.06
CA ALA A 212 -9.43 -10.38 11.37
C ALA A 212 -9.52 -10.68 12.87
N THR A 213 -8.44 -10.51 13.63
CA THR A 213 -8.46 -10.70 15.09
C THR A 213 -9.35 -9.68 15.80
N LYS A 214 -9.31 -8.41 15.36
CA LYS A 214 -10.14 -7.33 15.91
C LYS A 214 -11.58 -7.39 15.45
N PHE A 215 -11.86 -7.99 14.30
CA PHE A 215 -13.22 -8.25 13.85
C PHE A 215 -13.92 -9.29 14.72
N ILE A 216 -13.21 -10.26 15.28
CA ILE A 216 -13.78 -11.24 16.22
C ILE A 216 -14.14 -10.58 17.56
N ASP A 217 -13.38 -9.56 17.95
CA ASP A 217 -13.59 -8.80 19.19
C ASP A 217 -14.66 -7.69 19.07
N PHE A 218 -15.13 -7.39 17.85
CA PHE A 218 -16.16 -6.40 17.54
C PHE A 218 -17.57 -6.93 17.78
#